data_AF-A0A2E4XZM1-F1
#
_entry.id   AF-A0A2E4XZM1-F1
#
_cell.length_a   1.000
_cell.length_b   1.000
_cell.length_c   1.000
_cell.angle_alpha   90.00
_cell.angle_beta   90.00
_cell.angle_gamma   90.00
#
_symmetry.space_group_name_H-M   'P 1'
#
loop_
_entity.id
_entity.type
_entity.pdbx_description
1 polymer ?
#
loop_
_entity_poly.entity_id
_entity_poly.type
_entity_poly.pdbx_seq_one_letter_code
_entity_poly.pdbx_strand_id
1 'polypeptide(L)'
;MTGKTGILLCGHGSRDANAIREFAVLAEMLDARLPDVDVDHGFLEFATPVIRTGLDALREKGNTEILALPGMLFAAGHVKNDIPSVLNTYMAQNPGVNVHYGRELGIDMKMVRAAGKRIEEALETAETDVPKHETLLMVVGRGASDPDANSNISKVMRLLWEAFGFGWGEVCYSGVTFPLVEPGLEHATKLGFKRIIVFPYFLFTGVLVKRIYDYTDAVAARHPEIEFIKAPYLNAQPLVLETFVDRMVEIQEGTGNMNCQMCKYREQVLGFEAEVGLPQESHHHHVEGIGTDEDHAHDHDHGHHHSHSHDHAHGHHHDHDHDHGHHPYPHADHPLGPVSMEKSDVKTD
;
A
#
# COMPACT_ATOMS: atom_id res chain seq x y z
N MET A 1 -18.72 -13.40 21.29
CA MET A 1 -17.89 -12.35 21.90
C MET A 1 -18.61 -11.86 23.14
N THR A 2 -18.02 -12.02 24.33
CA THR A 2 -18.70 -11.71 25.62
C THR A 2 -18.21 -10.39 26.25
N GLY A 3 -17.36 -9.64 25.55
CA GLY A 3 -16.87 -8.33 25.99
C GLY A 3 -17.11 -7.24 24.95
N LYS A 4 -16.81 -5.99 25.32
CA LYS A 4 -17.00 -4.82 24.44
C LYS A 4 -16.06 -4.94 23.24
N THR A 5 -16.62 -4.71 22.04
CA THR A 5 -15.91 -4.85 20.77
C THR A 5 -15.42 -3.50 20.26
N GLY A 6 -14.14 -3.42 19.89
CA GLY A 6 -13.55 -2.29 19.19
C GLY A 6 -12.96 -2.70 17.84
N ILE A 7 -12.69 -1.73 16.96
CA ILE A 7 -12.08 -1.95 15.65
C ILE A 7 -10.74 -1.22 15.60
N LEU A 8 -9.71 -1.94 15.14
CA LEU A 8 -8.41 -1.35 14.84
C LEU A 8 -8.14 -1.40 13.34
N LEU A 9 -8.05 -0.25 12.70
CA LEU A 9 -7.51 -0.15 11.34
C LEU A 9 -5.98 -0.21 11.37
N CYS A 10 -5.42 -1.27 10.78
CA CYS A 10 -3.97 -1.48 10.70
C CYS A 10 -3.44 -0.90 9.38
N GLY A 11 -2.87 0.30 9.44
CA GLY A 11 -2.21 0.94 8.31
C GLY A 11 -0.79 0.42 8.11
N HIS A 12 -0.29 0.51 6.88
CA HIS A 12 1.12 0.26 6.60
C HIS A 12 1.98 1.38 7.21
N GLY A 13 1.58 2.62 6.94
CA GLY A 13 2.29 3.84 7.33
C GLY A 13 3.16 4.39 6.21
N SER A 14 3.46 5.69 6.30
CA SER A 14 4.09 6.47 5.23
C SER A 14 4.85 7.63 5.83
N ARG A 15 5.96 8.01 5.19
CA ARG A 15 6.68 9.25 5.51
C ARG A 15 5.97 10.51 4.99
N ASP A 16 4.93 10.36 4.15
CA ASP A 16 4.15 11.50 3.64
C ASP A 16 3.01 11.85 4.60
N ALA A 17 3.06 13.04 5.19
CA ALA A 17 2.04 13.52 6.12
C ALA A 17 0.62 13.59 5.52
N ASN A 18 0.47 13.77 4.20
CA ASN A 18 -0.85 13.71 3.56
C ASN A 18 -1.39 12.28 3.54
N ALA A 19 -0.54 11.28 3.31
CA ALA A 19 -0.96 9.89 3.33
C ALA A 19 -1.43 9.47 4.72
N ILE A 20 -0.72 9.92 5.77
CA ILE A 20 -1.13 9.73 7.18
C ILE A 20 -2.50 10.38 7.42
N ARG A 21 -2.68 11.65 7.01
CA ARG A 21 -3.95 12.35 7.15
C ARG A 21 -5.11 11.66 6.42
N GLU A 22 -4.89 11.20 5.19
CA GLU A 22 -5.95 10.49 4.44
C GLU A 22 -6.33 9.16 5.10
N PHE A 23 -5.37 8.46 5.70
CA PHE A 23 -5.66 7.25 6.48
C PHE A 23 -6.49 7.56 7.73
N ALA A 24 -6.12 8.62 8.47
CA ALA A 24 -6.87 9.07 9.65
C ALA A 24 -8.31 9.49 9.27
N VAL A 25 -8.48 10.23 8.16
CA VAL A 25 -9.81 10.59 7.63
C VAL A 25 -10.61 9.34 7.29
N LEU A 26 -10.01 8.33 6.68
CA LEU A 26 -10.69 7.06 6.41
C LEU A 26 -11.15 6.37 7.71
N ALA A 27 -10.33 6.40 8.76
CA ALA A 27 -10.69 5.87 10.08
C ALA A 27 -11.86 6.65 10.72
N GLU A 28 -11.82 7.99 10.68
CA GLU A 28 -12.90 8.86 11.16
C GLU A 28 -14.21 8.63 10.40
N MET A 29 -14.13 8.44 9.08
CA MET A 29 -15.30 8.14 8.26
C MET A 29 -15.88 6.75 8.55
N LEU A 30 -15.05 5.80 8.98
CA LEU A 30 -15.51 4.48 9.42
C LEU A 30 -16.15 4.54 10.81
N ASP A 31 -15.54 5.28 11.74
CA ASP A 31 -16.08 5.56 13.08
C ASP A 31 -17.48 6.18 12.99
N ALA A 32 -17.64 7.20 12.16
CA ALA A 32 -18.95 7.85 11.93
C ALA A 32 -20.01 6.90 11.34
N ARG A 33 -19.61 5.79 10.69
CA ARG A 33 -20.53 4.78 10.15
C ARG A 33 -20.89 3.71 11.19
N LEU A 34 -20.13 3.59 12.27
CA LEU A 34 -20.25 2.56 13.28
C LEU A 34 -20.38 3.19 14.69
N PRO A 35 -21.45 3.98 14.96
CA PRO A 35 -21.54 4.82 16.16
C PRO A 35 -21.55 4.05 17.49
N ASP A 36 -21.82 2.75 17.46
CA ASP A 36 -21.87 1.88 18.63
C ASP A 36 -20.57 1.09 18.87
N VAL A 37 -19.54 1.29 18.03
CA VAL A 37 -18.27 0.56 18.06
C VAL A 37 -17.13 1.56 18.12
N ASP A 38 -16.24 1.41 19.12
CA ASP A 38 -15.04 2.26 19.16
C ASP A 38 -14.12 1.90 17.99
N VAL A 39 -13.82 2.86 17.13
CA VAL A 39 -12.82 2.70 16.06
C VAL A 39 -11.54 3.45 16.42
N ASP A 40 -10.41 2.79 16.23
CA ASP A 40 -9.08 3.38 16.33
C ASP A 40 -8.18 2.89 15.19
N HIS A 41 -6.98 3.44 15.07
CA HIS A 41 -6.07 3.10 14.01
C HIS A 41 -4.60 3.14 14.45
N GLY A 42 -3.75 2.47 13.70
CA GLY A 42 -2.31 2.55 13.91
C GLY A 42 -1.53 2.01 12.74
N PHE A 43 -0.27 2.42 12.63
CA PHE A 43 0.62 2.08 11.53
C PHE A 43 1.63 1.01 11.94
N LEU A 44 1.95 0.15 10.98
CA LEU A 44 3.01 -0.85 11.12
C LEU A 44 4.39 -0.20 11.15
N GLU A 45 4.62 0.85 10.36
CA GLU A 45 5.92 1.51 10.24
C GLU A 45 5.81 2.99 9.84
N PHE A 46 6.91 3.73 9.92
CA PHE A 46 7.12 5.11 9.42
C PHE A 46 6.24 6.24 9.98
N ALA A 47 5.19 5.91 10.74
CA ALA A 47 4.22 6.89 11.21
C ALA A 47 3.69 6.53 12.59
N THR A 48 3.30 7.55 13.34
CA THR A 48 2.53 7.43 14.58
C THR A 48 1.06 7.82 14.34
N PRO A 49 0.08 7.25 15.08
CA PRO A 49 0.25 6.24 16.12
C PRO A 49 0.65 4.87 15.56
N VAL A 50 1.50 4.12 16.28
CA VAL A 50 1.81 2.72 15.90
C VAL A 50 0.64 1.79 16.27
N ILE A 51 0.56 0.61 15.65
CA ILE A 51 -0.51 -0.39 15.92
C ILE A 51 -0.73 -0.62 17.42
N ARG A 52 0.36 -0.70 18.20
CA ARG A 52 0.30 -0.87 19.66
C ARG A 52 -0.46 0.27 20.35
N THR A 53 -0.22 1.52 19.95
CA THR A 53 -0.89 2.69 20.53
C THR A 53 -2.41 2.63 20.32
N GLY A 54 -2.86 2.26 19.12
CA GLY A 54 -4.29 2.08 18.84
C GLY A 54 -4.91 0.92 19.65
N LEU A 55 -4.17 -0.18 19.82
CA LEU A 55 -4.61 -1.31 20.67
C LEU A 55 -4.73 -0.91 22.15
N ASP A 56 -3.76 -0.15 22.67
CA ASP A 56 -3.79 0.35 24.05
C ASP A 56 -4.98 1.29 24.27
N ALA A 57 -5.22 2.22 23.33
CA ALA A 57 -6.35 3.15 23.38
C ALA A 57 -7.72 2.42 23.39
N LEU A 58 -7.89 1.39 22.55
CA LEU A 58 -9.11 0.56 22.56
C LEU A 58 -9.27 -0.20 23.88
N ARG A 59 -8.18 -0.77 24.41
CA ARG A 59 -8.19 -1.47 25.71
C ARG A 59 -8.59 -0.52 26.84
N GLU A 60 -8.06 0.69 26.87
CA GLU A 60 -8.38 1.71 27.88
C GLU A 60 -9.85 2.14 27.84
N LYS A 61 -10.50 2.12 26.67
CA LYS A 61 -11.94 2.29 26.50
C LYS A 61 -12.78 1.07 26.91
N GLY A 62 -12.14 0.02 27.44
CA GLY A 62 -12.77 -1.20 27.92
C GLY A 62 -13.03 -2.26 26.85
N ASN A 63 -12.47 -2.12 25.64
CA ASN A 63 -12.61 -3.13 24.60
C ASN A 63 -11.72 -4.33 24.90
N THR A 64 -12.32 -5.51 25.00
CA THR A 64 -11.63 -6.78 25.24
C THR A 64 -11.66 -7.71 24.04
N GLU A 65 -12.48 -7.38 23.03
CA GLU A 65 -12.56 -8.06 21.74
C GLU A 65 -12.23 -7.02 20.67
N ILE A 66 -11.09 -7.14 19.99
CA ILE A 66 -10.64 -6.16 19.00
C ILE A 66 -10.66 -6.79 17.61
N LEU A 67 -11.34 -6.16 16.67
CA LEU A 67 -11.35 -6.56 15.26
C LEU A 67 -10.25 -5.78 14.53
N ALA A 68 -9.13 -6.43 14.27
CA ALA A 68 -8.01 -5.83 13.54
C ALA A 68 -8.23 -5.99 12.03
N LEU A 69 -8.46 -4.87 11.34
CA LEU A 69 -8.70 -4.82 9.89
C LEU A 69 -7.45 -4.28 9.17
N PRO A 70 -6.82 -5.08 8.28
CA PRO A 70 -5.71 -4.60 7.48
C PRO A 70 -6.19 -3.54 6.48
N GLY A 71 -5.65 -2.32 6.60
CA GLY A 71 -5.81 -1.24 5.63
C GLY A 71 -4.97 -1.43 4.37
N MET A 72 -4.99 -2.63 3.80
CA MET A 72 -4.19 -3.04 2.65
C MET A 72 -5.06 -3.58 1.52
N LEU A 73 -4.62 -3.33 0.28
CA LEU A 73 -5.35 -3.79 -0.91
C LEU A 73 -5.17 -5.29 -1.16
N PHE A 74 -3.95 -5.81 -1.05
CA PHE A 74 -3.63 -7.22 -1.29
C PHE A 74 -2.74 -7.79 -0.20
N ALA A 75 -2.84 -9.11 0.02
CA ALA A 75 -2.08 -9.81 1.02
C ALA A 75 -0.70 -10.19 0.51
N ALA A 76 0.34 -9.56 1.07
CA ALA A 76 1.74 -9.92 0.91
C ALA A 76 2.40 -10.04 2.32
N GLY A 77 3.70 -9.77 2.45
CA GLY A 77 4.45 -9.87 3.70
C GLY A 77 3.76 -9.24 4.91
N HIS A 78 3.32 -7.98 4.81
CA HIS A 78 2.70 -7.29 5.94
C HIS A 78 1.41 -7.92 6.46
N VAL A 79 0.54 -8.33 5.54
CA VAL A 79 -0.74 -8.95 5.90
C VAL A 79 -0.53 -10.38 6.39
N LYS A 80 0.41 -11.12 5.77
CA LYS A 80 0.65 -12.54 6.02
C LYS A 80 1.57 -12.81 7.21
N ASN A 81 2.48 -11.89 7.55
CA ASN A 81 3.54 -12.09 8.54
C ASN A 81 3.59 -10.97 9.58
N ASP A 82 3.83 -9.71 9.16
CA ASP A 82 4.25 -8.65 10.09
C ASP A 82 3.13 -8.25 11.06
N ILE A 83 1.95 -7.90 10.55
CA ILE A 83 0.80 -7.51 11.41
C ILE A 83 0.39 -8.67 12.33
N PRO A 84 0.20 -9.92 11.84
CA PRO A 84 -0.05 -11.06 12.73
C PRO A 84 0.98 -11.20 13.85
N SER A 85 2.27 -11.00 13.56
CA SER A 85 3.34 -11.08 14.56
C SER A 85 3.18 -10.01 15.66
N VAL A 86 2.89 -8.76 15.26
CA VAL A 86 2.63 -7.64 16.20
C VAL A 86 1.40 -7.92 17.07
N LEU A 87 0.28 -8.36 16.45
CA LEU A 87 -0.96 -8.64 17.17
C LEU A 87 -0.82 -9.82 18.15
N ASN A 88 -0.15 -10.90 17.73
CA ASN A 88 0.11 -12.06 18.59
C ASN A 88 0.98 -11.69 19.79
N THR A 89 2.01 -10.86 19.56
CA THR A 89 2.88 -10.35 20.63
C THR A 89 2.09 -9.48 21.61
N TYR A 90 1.22 -8.61 21.11
CA TYR A 90 0.36 -7.78 21.96
C TYR A 90 -0.60 -8.62 22.82
N MET A 91 -1.25 -9.63 22.25
CA MET A 91 -2.14 -10.53 23.00
C MET A 91 -1.39 -11.32 24.08
N ALA A 92 -0.18 -11.80 23.79
CA ALA A 92 0.65 -12.51 24.77
C ALA A 92 1.02 -11.62 25.98
N GLN A 93 1.17 -10.32 25.76
CA GLN A 93 1.50 -9.33 26.80
C GLN A 93 0.27 -8.82 27.56
N ASN A 94 -0.95 -9.06 27.07
CA ASN A 94 -2.19 -8.49 27.60
C ASN A 94 -3.25 -9.58 27.82
N PRO A 95 -3.14 -10.41 28.88
CA PRO A 95 -4.13 -11.41 29.20
C PRO A 95 -5.52 -10.78 29.38
N GLY A 96 -6.52 -11.30 28.65
CA GLY A 96 -7.90 -10.81 28.69
C GLY A 96 -8.28 -9.89 27.52
N VAL A 97 -7.33 -9.50 26.67
CA VAL A 97 -7.61 -8.91 25.36
C VAL A 97 -7.49 -9.98 24.28
N ASN A 98 -8.50 -10.08 23.45
CA ASN A 98 -8.53 -10.97 22.31
C ASN A 98 -8.60 -10.15 21.02
N VAL A 99 -7.68 -10.40 20.08
CA VAL A 99 -7.63 -9.70 18.79
C VAL A 99 -7.98 -10.68 17.68
N HIS A 100 -9.04 -10.38 16.95
CA HIS A 100 -9.46 -11.11 15.77
C HIS A 100 -8.95 -10.39 14.53
N TYR A 101 -8.17 -11.10 13.71
CA TYR A 101 -7.55 -10.51 12.53
C TYR A 101 -8.35 -10.84 11.27
N GLY A 102 -8.76 -9.80 10.54
CA GLY A 102 -9.50 -9.92 9.29
C GLY A 102 -8.61 -10.10 8.07
N ARG A 103 -9.24 -10.52 6.97
CA ARG A 103 -8.62 -10.45 5.65
C ARG A 103 -8.52 -9.03 5.13
N GLU A 104 -7.58 -8.80 4.23
CA GLU A 104 -7.38 -7.54 3.50
C GLU A 104 -8.58 -7.21 2.59
N LEU A 105 -8.63 -5.98 2.04
CA LEU A 105 -9.71 -5.56 1.14
C LEU A 105 -9.87 -6.50 -0.06
N GLY A 106 -8.75 -6.85 -0.70
CA GLY A 106 -8.64 -7.91 -1.70
C GLY A 106 -9.46 -7.69 -2.97
N ILE A 107 -9.76 -8.80 -3.66
CA ILE A 107 -10.59 -8.80 -4.86
C ILE A 107 -12.06 -8.78 -4.43
N ASP A 108 -12.63 -7.58 -4.43
CA ASP A 108 -14.02 -7.34 -4.07
C ASP A 108 -14.71 -6.48 -5.14
N MET A 109 -15.95 -6.81 -5.48
CA MET A 109 -16.71 -6.06 -6.49
C MET A 109 -17.02 -4.62 -6.05
N LYS A 110 -17.05 -4.32 -4.74
CA LYS A 110 -17.13 -2.94 -4.23
C LYS A 110 -15.84 -2.18 -4.53
N MET A 111 -14.68 -2.81 -4.36
CA MET A 111 -13.38 -2.22 -4.68
C MET A 111 -13.20 -2.01 -6.20
N VAL A 112 -13.65 -2.94 -7.03
CA VAL A 112 -13.64 -2.78 -8.50
C VAL A 112 -14.57 -1.64 -8.92
N ARG A 113 -15.76 -1.54 -8.33
CA ARG A 113 -16.68 -0.42 -8.58
C ARG A 113 -16.12 0.93 -8.07
N ALA A 114 -15.39 0.93 -6.95
CA ALA A 114 -14.69 2.12 -6.46
C ALA A 114 -13.64 2.60 -7.48
N ALA A 115 -12.83 1.68 -8.00
CA ALA A 115 -11.87 1.96 -9.07
C ALA A 115 -12.56 2.45 -10.34
N GLY A 116 -13.67 1.82 -10.75
CA GLY A 116 -14.46 2.25 -11.89
C GLY A 116 -14.89 3.71 -11.77
N LYS A 117 -15.39 4.13 -10.60
CA LYS A 117 -15.76 5.52 -10.35
C LYS A 117 -14.60 6.50 -10.49
N ARG A 118 -13.39 6.11 -10.06
CA ARG A 118 -12.18 6.95 -10.24
C ARG A 118 -11.77 7.09 -11.70
N ILE A 119 -11.93 6.02 -12.49
CA ILE A 119 -11.67 6.06 -13.93
C ILE A 119 -12.74 6.90 -14.64
N GLU A 120 -14.01 6.81 -14.24
CA GLU A 120 -15.11 7.66 -14.74
C GLU A 120 -14.83 9.14 -14.44
N GLU A 121 -14.47 9.48 -13.20
CA GLU A 121 -14.06 10.84 -12.81
C GLU A 121 -12.95 11.38 -13.73
N ALA A 122 -11.96 10.54 -14.08
CA ALA A 122 -10.88 10.93 -14.97
C ALA A 122 -11.37 11.17 -16.42
N LEU A 123 -12.24 10.30 -16.93
CA LEU A 123 -12.83 10.41 -18.25
C LEU A 123 -13.73 11.65 -18.39
N GLU A 124 -14.44 12.04 -17.34
CA GLU A 124 -15.26 13.26 -17.31
C GLU A 124 -14.43 14.54 -17.45
N THR A 125 -13.15 14.49 -17.09
CA THR A 125 -12.21 15.60 -17.25
C THR A 125 -11.44 15.60 -18.58
N ALA A 126 -11.66 14.58 -19.44
CA ALA A 126 -10.99 14.49 -20.73
C ALA A 126 -11.41 15.64 -21.65
N GLU A 127 -10.44 16.31 -22.28
CA GLU A 127 -10.71 17.42 -23.20
C GLU A 127 -11.18 16.94 -24.57
N THR A 128 -10.83 15.71 -24.94
CA THR A 128 -11.13 15.14 -26.25
C THR A 128 -12.11 13.97 -26.16
N ASP A 129 -12.80 13.67 -27.27
CA ASP A 129 -13.71 12.53 -27.39
C ASP A 129 -13.01 11.36 -28.11
N VAL A 130 -12.07 10.70 -27.41
CA VAL A 130 -11.45 9.46 -27.92
C VAL A 130 -12.34 8.26 -27.56
N PRO A 131 -12.75 7.44 -28.55
CA PRO A 131 -13.54 6.24 -28.29
C PRO A 131 -12.84 5.26 -27.35
N LYS A 132 -13.61 4.56 -26.51
CA LYS A 132 -13.07 3.59 -25.55
C LYS A 132 -12.23 2.48 -26.22
N HIS A 133 -12.64 2.00 -27.39
CA HIS A 133 -11.89 0.97 -28.14
C HIS A 133 -10.54 1.47 -28.71
N GLU A 134 -10.29 2.78 -28.73
CA GLU A 134 -9.01 3.40 -29.06
C GLU A 134 -8.24 3.87 -27.81
N THR A 135 -8.73 3.50 -26.62
CA THR A 135 -8.14 3.84 -25.32
C THR A 135 -7.54 2.60 -24.66
N LEU A 136 -6.36 2.74 -24.05
CA LEU A 136 -5.72 1.75 -23.20
C LEU A 136 -5.87 2.14 -21.73
N LEU A 137 -6.21 1.17 -20.87
CA LEU A 137 -6.20 1.33 -19.42
C LEU A 137 -4.89 0.78 -18.83
N MET A 138 -4.10 1.65 -18.22
CA MET A 138 -2.91 1.28 -17.45
C MET A 138 -3.24 1.29 -15.97
N VAL A 139 -3.35 0.10 -15.35
CA VAL A 139 -3.55 -0.02 -13.90
C VAL A 139 -2.21 -0.18 -13.20
N VAL A 140 -1.91 0.74 -12.29
CA VAL A 140 -0.62 0.76 -11.58
C VAL A 140 -0.79 0.27 -10.15
N GLY A 141 -0.19 -0.87 -9.84
CA GLY A 141 -0.12 -1.41 -8.48
C GLY A 141 1.15 -0.98 -7.73
N ARG A 142 1.22 -1.24 -6.42
CA ARG A 142 2.48 -1.09 -5.67
C ARG A 142 3.57 -2.02 -6.19
N GLY A 143 3.20 -3.29 -6.37
CA GLY A 143 4.11 -4.42 -6.59
C GLY A 143 4.50 -5.08 -5.27
N ALA A 144 4.68 -6.40 -5.28
CA ALA A 144 5.08 -7.17 -4.11
C ALA A 144 6.07 -8.28 -4.49
N SER A 145 6.82 -8.76 -3.50
CA SER A 145 7.61 -9.99 -3.62
C SER A 145 6.74 -11.26 -3.59
N ASP A 146 5.41 -11.09 -3.53
CA ASP A 146 4.42 -12.15 -3.51
C ASP A 146 3.65 -12.17 -4.85
N PRO A 147 3.79 -13.23 -5.67
CA PRO A 147 3.14 -13.32 -6.96
C PRO A 147 1.61 -13.41 -6.87
N ASP A 148 1.03 -13.89 -5.75
CA ASP A 148 -0.43 -13.93 -5.55
C ASP A 148 -0.98 -12.49 -5.50
N ALA A 149 -0.32 -11.60 -4.75
CA ALA A 149 -0.66 -10.18 -4.70
C ALA A 149 -0.51 -9.50 -6.07
N ASN A 150 0.54 -9.83 -6.82
CA ASN A 150 0.74 -9.31 -8.18
C ASN A 150 -0.31 -9.83 -9.17
N SER A 151 -0.77 -11.08 -9.02
CA SER A 151 -1.84 -11.64 -9.85
C SER A 151 -3.19 -10.95 -9.63
N ASN A 152 -3.43 -10.48 -8.40
CA ASN A 152 -4.66 -9.78 -8.03
C ASN A 152 -4.78 -8.41 -8.74
N ILE A 153 -3.70 -7.65 -8.91
CA ILE A 153 -3.77 -6.40 -9.68
C ILE A 153 -4.10 -6.67 -11.16
N SER A 154 -3.57 -7.75 -11.74
CA SER A 154 -3.90 -8.18 -13.10
C SER A 154 -5.37 -8.58 -13.23
N LYS A 155 -5.94 -9.21 -12.20
CA LYS A 155 -7.37 -9.51 -12.13
C LYS A 155 -8.20 -8.23 -12.05
N VAL A 156 -7.82 -7.25 -11.23
CA VAL A 156 -8.50 -5.95 -11.16
C VAL A 156 -8.47 -5.23 -12.50
N MET A 157 -7.31 -5.14 -13.14
CA MET A 157 -7.16 -4.55 -14.47
C MET A 157 -8.09 -5.24 -15.47
N ARG A 158 -8.11 -6.57 -15.48
CA ARG A 158 -8.95 -7.34 -16.41
C ARG A 158 -10.44 -7.06 -16.22
N LEU A 159 -10.90 -7.02 -14.96
CA LEU A 159 -12.30 -6.73 -14.62
C LEU A 159 -12.69 -5.30 -15.04
N LEU A 160 -11.82 -4.32 -14.85
CA LEU A 160 -12.07 -2.93 -15.24
C LEU A 160 -12.05 -2.77 -16.77
N TRP A 161 -11.02 -3.29 -17.43
CA TRP A 161 -10.86 -3.19 -18.87
C TRP A 161 -12.09 -3.73 -19.62
N GLU A 162 -12.49 -4.97 -19.34
CA GLU A 162 -13.64 -5.58 -20.02
C GLU A 162 -14.95 -4.88 -19.66
N ALA A 163 -15.13 -4.44 -18.40
CA ALA A 163 -16.34 -3.75 -17.98
C ALA A 163 -16.54 -2.41 -18.70
N PHE A 164 -15.46 -1.67 -18.94
CA PHE A 164 -15.53 -0.37 -19.63
C PHE A 164 -15.58 -0.51 -21.15
N GLY A 165 -15.07 -1.60 -21.71
CA GLY A 165 -14.92 -1.79 -23.15
C GLY A 165 -13.75 -0.98 -23.73
N PHE A 166 -12.67 -0.83 -22.96
CA PHE A 166 -11.44 -0.24 -23.51
C PHE A 166 -10.82 -1.14 -24.58
N GLY A 167 -9.99 -0.58 -25.45
CA GLY A 167 -9.33 -1.34 -26.52
C GLY A 167 -8.31 -2.34 -25.98
N TRP A 168 -7.64 -1.98 -24.88
CA TRP A 168 -6.67 -2.83 -24.20
C TRP A 168 -6.50 -2.44 -22.73
N GLY A 169 -5.83 -3.29 -21.96
CA GLY A 169 -5.42 -2.98 -20.60
C GLY A 169 -4.06 -3.60 -20.26
N GLU A 170 -3.22 -2.85 -19.56
CA GLU A 170 -1.92 -3.30 -19.05
C GLU A 170 -1.77 -3.02 -17.56
N VAL A 171 -0.86 -3.75 -16.93
CA VAL A 171 -0.47 -3.55 -15.53
C VAL A 171 0.98 -3.14 -15.47
N CYS A 172 1.26 -2.12 -14.67
CA CYS A 172 2.59 -1.74 -14.24
C CYS A 172 2.66 -1.64 -12.71
N TYR A 173 3.86 -1.51 -12.20
CA TYR A 173 4.11 -1.43 -10.77
C TYR A 173 4.93 -0.19 -10.42
N SER A 174 4.62 0.42 -9.29
CA SER A 174 5.40 1.56 -8.76
C SER A 174 6.77 1.15 -8.22
N GLY A 175 6.97 -0.15 -7.92
CA GLY A 175 8.19 -0.71 -7.37
C GLY A 175 8.10 -2.22 -7.13
N VAL A 176 9.16 -2.78 -6.53
CA VAL A 176 9.33 -4.18 -6.11
C VAL A 176 9.35 -5.22 -7.24
N THR A 177 8.41 -5.17 -8.16
CA THR A 177 8.26 -6.09 -9.29
C THR A 177 8.12 -5.32 -10.60
N PHE A 178 8.03 -6.03 -11.73
CA PHE A 178 8.05 -5.46 -13.08
C PHE A 178 6.81 -5.81 -13.91
N PRO A 179 6.49 -5.02 -14.97
CA PRO A 179 7.20 -3.81 -15.43
C PRO A 179 6.97 -2.59 -14.54
N LEU A 180 7.99 -1.73 -14.41
CA LEU A 180 7.85 -0.42 -13.76
C LEU A 180 7.12 0.60 -14.64
N VAL A 181 6.58 1.64 -14.02
CA VAL A 181 5.69 2.64 -14.63
C VAL A 181 6.23 3.20 -15.94
N GLU A 182 7.43 3.79 -15.94
CA GLU A 182 7.98 4.42 -17.15
C GLU A 182 8.25 3.39 -18.27
N PRO A 183 8.97 2.27 -18.06
CA PRO A 183 9.16 1.25 -19.08
C PRO A 183 7.86 0.66 -19.62
N GLY A 184 6.86 0.48 -18.75
CA GLY A 184 5.58 -0.08 -19.16
C GLY A 184 4.69 0.91 -19.92
N LEU A 185 4.71 2.21 -19.57
CA LEU A 185 4.08 3.23 -20.38
C LEU A 185 4.77 3.39 -21.75
N GLU A 186 6.11 3.34 -21.79
CA GLU A 186 6.88 3.32 -23.05
C GLU A 186 6.63 2.07 -23.91
N HIS A 187 6.22 0.96 -23.29
CA HIS A 187 5.74 -0.20 -24.02
C HIS A 187 4.35 0.06 -24.59
N ALA A 188 3.44 0.58 -23.77
CA ALA A 188 2.06 0.86 -24.15
C ALA A 188 1.95 1.88 -25.31
N THR A 189 2.85 2.86 -25.39
CA THR A 189 2.88 3.86 -26.49
C THR A 189 3.10 3.21 -27.86
N LYS A 190 3.75 2.05 -27.92
CA LYS A 190 4.03 1.31 -29.16
C LYS A 190 2.84 0.50 -29.69
N LEU A 191 1.75 0.43 -28.92
CA LEU A 191 0.58 -0.38 -29.27
C LEU A 191 -0.44 0.36 -30.16
N GLY A 192 -0.26 1.67 -30.38
CA GLY A 192 -1.07 2.44 -31.32
C GLY A 192 -2.43 2.94 -30.80
N PHE A 193 -2.65 2.95 -29.49
CA PHE A 193 -3.82 3.56 -28.86
C PHE A 193 -3.70 5.09 -28.85
N LYS A 194 -4.82 5.80 -29.03
CA LYS A 194 -4.83 7.28 -29.07
C LYS A 194 -4.89 7.90 -27.67
N ARG A 195 -5.33 7.13 -26.68
CA ARG A 195 -5.42 7.56 -25.28
C ARG A 195 -4.89 6.47 -24.37
N ILE A 196 -4.16 6.88 -23.32
CA ILE A 196 -3.76 6.02 -22.20
C ILE A 196 -4.30 6.63 -20.90
N ILE A 197 -5.13 5.87 -20.18
CA ILE A 197 -5.58 6.25 -18.83
C ILE A 197 -4.68 5.56 -17.82
N VAL A 198 -3.97 6.34 -17.00
CA VAL A 198 -3.12 5.83 -15.93
C VAL A 198 -3.87 5.90 -14.61
N PHE A 199 -4.19 4.74 -14.06
CA PHE A 199 -4.96 4.59 -12.83
C PHE A 199 -4.13 3.94 -11.71
N PRO A 200 -3.70 4.70 -10.69
CA PRO A 200 -3.05 4.14 -9.52
C PRO A 200 -4.07 3.41 -8.63
N TYR A 201 -3.94 2.09 -8.52
CA TYR A 201 -4.72 1.29 -7.58
C TYR A 201 -4.10 1.36 -6.18
N PHE A 202 -4.29 2.50 -5.53
CA PHE A 202 -3.76 2.84 -4.22
C PHE A 202 -4.87 3.38 -3.32
N LEU A 203 -4.81 3.10 -2.02
CA LEU A 203 -5.76 3.69 -1.07
C LEU A 203 -5.46 5.16 -0.81
N PHE A 204 -4.19 5.55 -0.73
CA PHE A 204 -3.79 6.88 -0.30
C PHE A 204 -2.77 7.49 -1.24
N THR A 205 -2.62 8.80 -1.16
CA THR A 205 -1.55 9.56 -1.78
C THR A 205 -0.18 9.18 -1.22
N GLY A 206 0.83 9.92 -1.66
CA GLY A 206 2.17 9.86 -1.10
C GLY A 206 3.22 9.92 -2.18
N VAL A 207 4.47 9.67 -1.78
CA VAL A 207 5.65 9.70 -2.66
C VAL A 207 5.45 8.83 -3.91
N LEU A 208 4.79 7.68 -3.76
CA LEU A 208 4.62 6.72 -4.86
C LEU A 208 3.59 7.18 -5.89
N VAL A 209 2.43 7.66 -5.45
CA VAL A 209 1.41 8.18 -6.37
C VAL A 209 1.92 9.41 -7.11
N LYS A 210 2.62 10.32 -6.41
CA LYS A 210 3.29 11.47 -7.03
C LYS A 210 4.25 11.02 -8.13
N ARG A 211 5.10 10.04 -7.82
CA ARG A 211 6.06 9.47 -8.78
C ARG A 211 5.40 8.80 -10.00
N ILE A 212 4.27 8.11 -9.81
CA ILE A 212 3.50 7.53 -10.94
C ILE A 212 3.07 8.64 -11.90
N TYR A 213 2.56 9.75 -11.37
CA TYR A 213 2.14 10.88 -12.17
C TYR A 213 3.31 11.60 -12.82
N ASP A 214 4.43 11.77 -12.12
CA ASP A 214 5.65 12.37 -12.68
C ASP A 214 6.17 11.55 -13.87
N TYR A 215 6.22 10.23 -13.77
CA TYR A 215 6.60 9.36 -14.90
C TYR A 215 5.57 9.37 -16.02
N THR A 216 4.28 9.47 -15.69
CA THR A 216 3.23 9.64 -16.70
C THR A 216 3.46 10.91 -17.50
N ASP A 217 3.75 12.03 -16.83
CA ASP A 217 4.00 13.32 -17.46
C ASP A 217 5.27 13.29 -18.31
N ALA A 218 6.33 12.63 -17.84
CA ALA A 218 7.58 12.46 -18.58
C ALA A 218 7.38 11.66 -19.87
N VAL A 219 6.63 10.55 -19.83
CA VAL A 219 6.31 9.75 -21.03
C VAL A 219 5.37 10.52 -21.96
N ALA A 220 4.34 11.19 -21.43
CA ALA A 220 3.43 12.01 -22.22
C ALA A 220 4.15 13.11 -23.00
N ALA A 221 5.15 13.75 -22.39
CA ALA A 221 5.97 14.76 -23.07
C ALA A 221 6.79 14.19 -24.25
N ARG A 222 7.11 12.89 -24.25
CA ARG A 222 7.82 12.21 -25.34
C ARG A 222 6.90 11.73 -26.47
N HIS A 223 5.61 11.58 -26.20
CA HIS A 223 4.59 11.04 -27.13
C HIS A 223 3.37 11.98 -27.22
N PRO A 224 3.54 13.21 -27.76
CA PRO A 224 2.49 14.23 -27.77
C PRO A 224 1.27 13.89 -28.65
N GLU A 225 1.36 12.85 -29.48
CA GLU A 225 0.27 12.32 -30.30
C GLU A 225 -0.71 11.42 -29.52
N ILE A 226 -0.34 11.01 -28.28
CA ILE A 226 -1.17 10.19 -27.41
C ILE A 226 -1.67 11.05 -26.25
N GLU A 227 -2.97 11.00 -25.98
CA GLU A 227 -3.54 11.67 -24.82
C GLU A 227 -3.35 10.82 -23.56
N PHE A 228 -2.68 11.37 -22.55
CA PHE A 228 -2.53 10.73 -21.25
C PHE A 228 -3.50 11.34 -20.24
N ILE A 229 -4.30 10.48 -19.58
CA ILE A 229 -5.22 10.90 -18.51
C ILE A 229 -4.77 10.26 -17.20
N LYS A 230 -4.52 11.09 -16.18
CA LYS A 230 -4.18 10.65 -14.83
C LYS A 230 -5.45 10.50 -14.01
N ALA A 231 -5.87 9.26 -13.74
CA ALA A 231 -7.02 9.01 -12.90
C ALA A 231 -6.66 9.17 -11.41
N PRO A 232 -7.59 9.67 -10.57
CA PRO A 232 -7.41 9.67 -9.12
C PRO A 232 -7.27 8.25 -8.58
N TYR A 233 -6.57 8.10 -7.46
CA TYR A 233 -6.48 6.84 -6.70
C TYR A 233 -7.76 6.61 -5.89
N LEU A 234 -7.88 5.46 -5.21
CA LEU A 234 -9.12 5.04 -4.54
C LEU A 234 -9.55 6.03 -3.46
N ASN A 235 -8.66 6.42 -2.54
CA ASN A 235 -8.98 7.28 -1.38
C ASN A 235 -10.18 6.74 -0.56
N ALA A 236 -10.78 7.57 0.27
CA ALA A 236 -11.99 7.26 1.04
C ALA A 236 -13.27 7.23 0.16
N GLN A 237 -13.18 6.62 -1.03
CA GLN A 237 -14.35 6.40 -1.88
C GLN A 237 -15.38 5.54 -1.10
N PRO A 238 -16.69 5.88 -1.13
CA PRO A 238 -17.69 5.23 -0.27
C PRO A 238 -17.73 3.69 -0.27
N LEU A 239 -17.45 3.05 -1.41
CA LEU A 239 -17.44 1.59 -1.53
C LEU A 239 -16.18 0.97 -0.89
N VAL A 240 -15.08 1.71 -0.77
CA VAL A 240 -13.91 1.29 0.02
C VAL A 240 -14.29 1.17 1.49
N LEU A 241 -15.00 2.16 2.04
CA LEU A 241 -15.52 2.13 3.41
C LEU A 241 -16.50 0.97 3.62
N GLU A 242 -17.40 0.74 2.66
CA GLU A 242 -18.30 -0.41 2.70
C GLU A 242 -17.55 -1.75 2.65
N THR A 243 -16.41 -1.82 1.96
CA THR A 243 -15.57 -3.02 1.98
C THR A 243 -14.95 -3.25 3.36
N PHE A 244 -14.49 -2.20 4.06
CA PHE A 244 -14.04 -2.37 5.46
C PHE A 244 -15.16 -2.89 6.37
N VAL A 245 -16.39 -2.41 6.19
CA VAL A 245 -17.55 -2.93 6.94
C VAL A 245 -17.80 -4.41 6.63
N ASP A 246 -17.69 -4.82 5.36
CA ASP A 246 -17.80 -6.25 5.02
C ASP A 246 -16.69 -7.07 5.68
N ARG A 247 -15.43 -6.58 5.69
CA ARG A 247 -14.32 -7.27 6.37
C ARG A 247 -14.56 -7.40 7.88
N MET A 248 -15.16 -6.40 8.51
CA MET A 248 -15.59 -6.47 9.91
C MET A 248 -16.64 -7.56 10.13
N VAL A 249 -17.69 -7.59 9.29
CA VAL A 249 -18.77 -8.59 9.38
C VAL A 249 -18.21 -10.00 9.15
N GLU A 250 -17.30 -10.17 8.21
CA GLU A 250 -16.63 -11.45 7.93
C GLU A 250 -15.85 -12.00 9.13
N ILE A 251 -15.23 -11.13 9.95
CA ILE A 251 -14.61 -11.56 11.20
C ILE A 251 -15.68 -12.06 12.17
N GLN A 252 -16.76 -11.30 12.34
CA GLN A 252 -17.83 -11.61 13.28
C GLN A 252 -18.54 -12.92 12.93
N GLU A 253 -18.72 -13.20 11.63
CA GLU A 253 -19.35 -14.41 11.12
C GLU A 253 -18.38 -15.58 10.94
N GLY A 254 -17.07 -15.34 11.02
CA GLY A 254 -16.03 -16.35 10.77
C GLY A 254 -15.95 -16.79 9.31
N THR A 255 -16.33 -15.91 8.38
CA THR A 255 -16.37 -16.18 6.93
C THR A 255 -15.20 -15.57 6.17
N GLY A 256 -14.39 -14.72 6.83
CA GLY A 256 -13.20 -14.05 6.29
C GLY A 256 -12.01 -14.99 6.05
N ASN A 257 -12.19 -15.98 5.17
CA ASN A 257 -11.15 -16.96 4.86
C ASN A 257 -9.95 -16.28 4.16
N MET A 258 -8.78 -16.35 4.78
CA MET A 258 -7.52 -16.01 4.14
C MET A 258 -7.21 -17.02 3.02
N ASN A 259 -6.61 -16.56 1.92
CA ASN A 259 -6.18 -17.44 0.83
C ASN A 259 -4.93 -18.23 1.21
N CYS A 260 -5.06 -19.17 2.15
CA CYS A 260 -3.96 -20.03 2.58
C CYS A 260 -3.55 -21.03 1.50
N GLN A 261 -4.45 -21.35 0.56
CA GLN A 261 -4.20 -22.33 -0.52
C GLN A 261 -3.16 -21.85 -1.54
N MET A 262 -3.01 -20.54 -1.72
CA MET A 262 -1.98 -19.95 -2.59
C MET A 262 -0.94 -19.15 -1.79
N CYS A 263 -0.90 -19.33 -0.47
CA CYS A 263 0.06 -18.64 0.37
C CYS A 263 1.44 -19.30 0.23
N LYS A 264 2.43 -18.56 -0.30
CA LYS A 264 3.81 -19.06 -0.49
C LYS A 264 4.49 -19.57 0.79
N TYR A 265 4.03 -19.14 1.96
CA TYR A 265 4.52 -19.64 3.25
C TYR A 265 3.89 -20.98 3.68
N ARG A 266 2.82 -21.43 3.01
CA ARG A 266 2.03 -22.63 3.36
C ARG A 266 2.03 -23.67 2.26
N GLU A 267 2.10 -23.25 1.01
CA GLU A 267 2.07 -24.11 -0.16
C GLU A 267 3.21 -23.76 -1.12
N GLN A 268 3.64 -24.75 -1.91
CA GLN A 268 4.71 -24.57 -2.89
C GLN A 268 4.22 -23.71 -4.06
N VAL A 269 4.75 -22.48 -4.13
CA VAL A 269 4.61 -21.58 -5.28
C VAL A 269 5.90 -21.64 -6.09
N LEU A 270 5.78 -21.83 -7.41
CA LEU A 270 6.92 -21.97 -8.31
C LEU A 270 7.89 -20.78 -8.19
N GLY A 271 9.16 -21.06 -7.92
CA GLY A 271 10.21 -20.05 -7.72
C GLY A 271 10.29 -19.46 -6.30
N PHE A 272 9.44 -19.91 -5.38
CA PHE A 272 9.39 -19.50 -3.96
C PHE A 272 9.42 -20.70 -3.01
N GLU A 273 9.93 -21.85 -3.45
CA GLU A 273 9.88 -23.11 -2.71
C GLU A 273 10.61 -23.05 -1.36
N ALA A 274 11.64 -22.21 -1.24
CA ALA A 274 12.41 -22.02 -0.02
C ALA A 274 11.64 -21.29 1.09
N GLU A 275 10.49 -20.67 0.77
CA GLU A 275 9.71 -19.91 1.74
C GLU A 275 8.63 -20.73 2.46
N VAL A 276 8.41 -21.98 2.03
CA VAL A 276 7.39 -22.86 2.64
C VAL A 276 7.81 -23.24 4.05
N GLY A 277 6.94 -22.93 5.03
CA GLY A 277 7.16 -23.24 6.43
C GLY A 277 8.02 -22.23 7.20
N LEU A 278 8.39 -21.10 6.59
CA LEU A 278 9.10 -20.04 7.31
C LEU A 278 8.28 -19.50 8.50
N PRO A 279 8.94 -19.16 9.62
CA PRO A 279 8.27 -18.56 10.78
C PRO A 279 7.73 -17.15 10.44
N GLN A 280 6.64 -16.76 11.10
CA GLN A 280 6.11 -15.40 11.01
C GLN A 280 6.93 -14.48 11.92
N GLU A 281 7.76 -13.65 11.31
CA GLU A 281 8.60 -12.66 12.00
C GLU A 281 8.33 -11.27 11.44
N SER A 282 8.18 -10.28 12.33
CA SER A 282 8.05 -8.88 11.93
C SER A 282 9.43 -8.32 11.61
N HIS A 283 9.63 -7.86 10.38
CA HIS A 283 10.89 -7.26 9.96
C HIS A 283 10.93 -5.74 10.18
N HIS A 284 9.84 -5.15 10.67
CA HIS A 284 9.61 -3.71 10.63
C HIS A 284 9.75 -3.00 11.98
N HIS A 285 10.08 -3.72 13.06
CA HIS A 285 10.26 -3.14 14.39
C HIS A 285 11.27 -1.99 14.45
N HIS A 286 12.28 -1.98 13.59
CA HIS A 286 13.34 -0.98 13.57
C HIS A 286 12.93 0.36 12.94
N VAL A 287 11.75 0.43 12.29
CA VAL A 287 11.23 1.64 11.62
C VAL A 287 9.84 2.05 12.12
N GLU A 288 9.36 1.43 13.19
CA GLU A 288 8.14 1.82 13.88
C GLU A 288 8.23 3.28 14.35
N GLY A 289 7.29 4.13 13.90
CA GLY A 289 7.20 5.54 14.31
C GLY A 289 8.28 6.49 13.76
N ILE A 290 9.24 6.00 12.95
CA ILE A 290 10.34 6.85 12.45
C ILE A 290 9.85 7.73 11.28
N GLY A 291 9.99 9.06 11.43
CA GLY A 291 9.79 10.02 10.34
C GLY A 291 8.64 11.01 10.51
N THR A 292 7.97 11.00 11.67
CA THR A 292 6.87 11.94 12.01
C THR A 292 7.19 12.89 13.16
N ASP A 293 8.44 12.93 13.64
CA ASP A 293 8.85 13.66 14.86
C ASP A 293 9.02 15.18 14.69
N GLU A 294 8.49 15.82 13.63
CA GLU A 294 8.70 17.26 13.42
C GLU A 294 7.95 18.18 14.40
N ASP A 295 7.16 17.69 15.36
CA ASP A 295 6.38 18.55 16.29
C ASP A 295 6.48 18.21 17.79
N HIS A 296 7.44 17.41 18.24
CA HIS A 296 7.65 17.16 19.68
C HIS A 296 9.06 17.53 20.13
N ALA A 297 9.27 18.83 20.39
CA ALA A 297 10.39 19.32 21.16
C ALA A 297 10.33 18.78 22.60
N HIS A 298 11.02 17.68 22.84
CA HIS A 298 11.39 17.27 24.20
C HIS A 298 12.79 17.83 24.49
N ASP A 299 12.82 18.93 25.24
CA ASP A 299 14.01 19.42 25.93
C ASP A 299 14.51 18.31 26.88
N HIS A 300 15.59 17.64 26.48
CA HIS A 300 16.40 16.85 27.40
C HIS A 300 17.72 17.57 27.64
N ASP A 301 17.72 18.36 28.71
CA ASP A 301 18.91 18.92 29.33
C ASP A 301 19.76 17.79 29.92
N HIS A 302 20.88 17.48 29.26
CA HIS A 302 21.97 16.72 29.85
C HIS A 302 23.30 17.38 29.52
N GLY A 303 23.77 18.21 30.45
CA GLY A 303 25.17 18.55 30.54
C GLY A 303 26.01 17.30 30.80
N HIS A 304 27.09 17.12 30.03
CA HIS A 304 28.43 16.87 30.55
C HIS A 304 29.46 17.10 29.43
N HIS A 305 30.55 17.77 29.81
CA HIS A 305 31.72 18.08 29.01
C HIS A 305 32.41 16.81 28.47
N HIS A 306 33.03 16.90 27.29
CA HIS A 306 34.48 16.75 27.12
C HIS A 306 34.92 17.28 25.75
N SER A 307 36.01 18.04 25.77
CA SER A 307 36.75 18.57 24.62
C SER A 307 37.48 17.46 23.87
N HIS A 308 37.39 17.43 22.53
CA HIS A 308 38.53 17.17 21.66
C HIS A 308 38.28 17.79 20.27
N SER A 309 39.28 18.54 19.81
CA SER A 309 39.39 19.14 18.48
C SER A 309 39.81 18.11 17.45
N HIS A 310 39.10 18.00 16.33
CA HIS A 310 39.68 17.62 15.03
C HIS A 310 38.86 18.24 13.89
N ASP A 311 39.52 19.09 13.12
CA ASP A 311 39.08 19.52 11.79
C ASP A 311 39.11 18.32 10.84
N HIS A 312 37.98 17.97 10.22
CA HIS A 312 37.95 17.37 8.89
C HIS A 312 36.64 17.76 8.18
N ALA A 313 36.80 18.52 7.10
CA ALA A 313 35.75 18.76 6.12
C ALA A 313 35.54 17.48 5.30
N HIS A 314 34.32 16.94 5.32
CA HIS A 314 33.85 15.98 4.32
C HIS A 314 32.42 16.34 3.92
N GLY A 315 32.23 16.60 2.63
CA GLY A 315 30.91 16.76 2.04
C GLY A 315 30.13 15.45 2.17
N HIS A 316 29.00 15.51 2.85
CA HIS A 316 28.07 14.39 2.90
C HIS A 316 27.19 14.44 1.64
N HIS A 317 27.57 13.62 0.66
CA HIS A 317 26.60 13.06 -0.27
C HIS A 317 25.66 12.15 0.54
N HIS A 318 24.37 12.47 0.54
CA HIS A 318 23.33 11.60 1.06
C HIS A 318 22.91 10.63 -0.05
N ASP A 319 23.56 9.47 -0.12
CA ASP A 319 22.99 8.30 -0.76
C ASP A 319 21.97 7.68 0.20
N HIS A 320 20.71 7.68 -0.22
CA HIS A 320 19.60 7.03 0.49
C HIS A 320 19.47 5.59 0.00
N ASP A 321 20.31 4.71 0.52
CA ASP A 321 20.02 3.28 0.56
C ASP A 321 19.57 2.92 1.97
N HIS A 322 18.26 2.83 2.17
CA HIS A 322 17.72 2.17 3.35
C HIS A 322 17.41 0.74 2.97
N ASP A 323 18.31 -0.16 3.36
CA ASP A 323 18.17 -1.60 3.30
C ASP A 323 17.03 -2.02 4.24
N HIS A 324 15.80 -1.97 3.73
CA HIS A 324 14.65 -2.57 4.38
C HIS A 324 14.62 -4.03 3.92
N GLY A 325 15.03 -4.94 4.81
CA GLY A 325 15.12 -6.38 4.55
C GLY A 325 13.77 -7.00 4.25
N HIS A 326 13.28 -6.85 3.03
CA HIS A 326 12.27 -7.75 2.48
C HIS A 326 12.96 -9.01 1.97
N HIS A 327 12.26 -10.15 2.00
CA HIS A 327 12.73 -11.30 1.23
C HIS A 327 12.95 -10.85 -0.23
N PRO A 328 14.18 -10.99 -0.77
CA PRO A 328 14.52 -10.46 -2.07
C PRO A 328 13.62 -11.09 -3.12
N TYR A 329 13.00 -10.25 -3.96
CA TYR A 329 12.22 -10.75 -5.08
C TYR A 329 13.15 -11.55 -6.02
N PRO A 330 12.80 -12.79 -6.44
CA PRO A 330 13.72 -13.66 -7.18
C PRO A 330 14.27 -13.10 -8.49
N HIS A 331 13.66 -12.04 -9.02
CA HIS A 331 14.03 -11.41 -10.29
C HIS A 331 14.22 -9.89 -10.13
N ALA A 332 14.81 -9.44 -9.01
CA ALA A 332 15.10 -8.03 -8.76
C ALA A 332 15.94 -7.37 -9.88
N ASP A 333 16.88 -8.11 -10.48
CA ASP A 333 17.76 -7.65 -11.57
C ASP A 333 17.12 -7.69 -12.97
N HIS A 334 15.80 -7.90 -13.08
CA HIS A 334 15.13 -7.94 -14.37
C HIS A 334 15.28 -6.59 -15.11
N PRO A 335 15.50 -6.54 -16.44
CA PRO A 335 15.70 -5.28 -17.19
C PRO A 335 14.54 -4.27 -17.12
N LEU A 336 13.36 -4.72 -16.67
CA LEU A 336 12.16 -3.90 -16.45
C LEU A 336 11.82 -3.76 -14.95
N GLY A 337 12.68 -4.28 -14.07
CA GLY A 337 12.50 -4.40 -12.62
C GLY A 337 13.04 -3.21 -11.83
N PRO A 338 13.04 -3.30 -10.48
CA PRO A 338 13.41 -2.23 -9.55
C PRO A 338 14.61 -1.38 -9.97
N VAL A 339 15.68 -2.03 -10.44
CA VAL A 339 16.95 -1.40 -10.83
C VAL A 339 16.82 -0.53 -12.10
N SER A 340 15.83 -0.77 -12.96
CA SER A 340 15.66 -0.02 -14.22
C SER A 340 15.28 1.44 -14.04
N MET A 341 14.88 1.85 -12.83
CA MET A 341 14.46 3.21 -12.49
C MET A 341 15.43 3.89 -11.51
N GLU A 342 16.53 3.23 -11.17
CA GLU A 342 17.66 3.88 -10.50
C GLU A 342 18.32 4.79 -11.54
N LYS A 343 18.48 6.08 -11.22
CA LYS A 343 19.14 7.02 -12.14
C LYS A 343 20.53 6.47 -12.43
N SER A 344 20.76 6.05 -13.68
CA SER A 344 22.11 5.86 -14.17
C SER A 344 22.90 7.14 -13.92
N ASP A 345 24.04 7.03 -13.26
CA ASP A 345 25.05 8.07 -13.23
C ASP A 345 25.32 8.47 -14.69
N VAL A 346 24.77 9.61 -15.09
CA VAL A 346 25.20 10.29 -16.30
C VAL A 346 26.64 10.68 -16.03
N LYS A 347 27.56 9.84 -16.50
CA LYS A 347 28.96 10.20 -16.67
C LYS A 347 28.98 11.49 -17.48
N THR A 348 29.22 12.58 -16.78
CA THR A 348 29.66 13.83 -17.38
C THR A 348 31.11 13.61 -17.77
N ASP A 349 31.34 13.38 -19.06
CA ASP A 349 32.62 13.73 -19.69
C ASP A 349 32.65 15.23 -19.95
#